data_AF-A0A351XJK8-F1
#
_entry.id   AF-A0A351XJK8-F1
#
_cell.length_a   1.000
_cell.length_b   1.000
_cell.length_c   1.000
_cell.angle_alpha   90.00
_cell.angle_beta   90.00
_cell.angle_gamma   90.00
#
_symmetry.space_group_name_H-M   'P 1'
#
loop_
_entity.id
_entity.type
_entity.pdbx_description
1 polymer ?
#
loop_
_entity_poly.entity_id
_entity_poly.type
_entity_poly.pdbx_seq_one_letter_code
_entity_poly.pdbx_strand_id
1 'polypeptide(L)'
;MFDKWITNKTAAPFYARKTFTVTKEIKKAEAKVCGLGQFNFYMNGRRASDHELDPAWTDYNKLVQYVVFDVTDFIITGQNAAGAEVGNGWYIKTDEHYTFAF
;
A
#
# COMPACT_ATOMS: atom_id res chain seq x y z
N MET A 1 9.89 12.58 -23.52
CA MET A 1 9.22 11.27 -23.72
C MET A 1 9.22 10.63 -22.35
N PHE A 2 8.07 10.53 -21.71
CA PHE A 2 7.93 10.28 -20.27
C PHE A 2 7.85 8.78 -20.02
N ASP A 3 8.95 8.17 -19.61
CA ASP A 3 9.05 6.72 -19.43
C ASP A 3 8.54 6.27 -18.05
N LYS A 4 7.32 5.75 -18.09
CA LYS A 4 6.87 4.48 -17.49
C LYS A 4 7.24 4.21 -16.04
N TRP A 5 6.38 4.67 -15.12
CA TRP A 5 6.38 4.26 -13.72
C TRP A 5 5.02 3.68 -13.27
N ILE A 6 4.99 2.42 -12.80
CA ILE A 6 4.23 2.01 -11.59
C ILE A 6 2.85 1.24 -11.66
N THR A 7 2.43 0.51 -12.71
CA THR A 7 1.42 -0.61 -12.55
C THR A 7 1.79 -1.88 -13.30
N ASN A 8 0.92 -2.93 -13.21
CA ASN A 8 0.57 -3.97 -14.21
C ASN A 8 1.15 -3.78 -15.63
N LYS A 9 2.47 -3.73 -15.72
CA LYS A 9 3.25 -3.27 -16.87
C LYS A 9 2.81 -1.90 -17.46
N THR A 10 2.22 -0.99 -16.67
CA THR A 10 1.87 0.38 -17.12
C THR A 10 2.59 1.48 -16.33
N ALA A 11 2.47 2.71 -16.83
CA ALA A 11 3.13 3.92 -16.38
C ALA A 11 2.37 4.76 -15.33
N ALA A 12 1.23 4.28 -14.84
CA ALA A 12 0.48 4.92 -13.75
C ALA A 12 0.54 4.04 -12.51
N PRO A 13 0.07 4.46 -11.32
CA PRO A 13 -0.17 3.57 -10.16
C PRO A 13 -1.49 2.78 -10.24
N PHE A 14 -1.54 1.62 -9.57
CA PHE A 14 -2.77 0.84 -9.44
C PHE A 14 -3.51 1.31 -8.20
N TYR A 15 -4.78 1.66 -8.37
CA TYR A 15 -5.62 2.13 -7.28
C TYR A 15 -6.69 1.09 -6.98
N ALA A 16 -6.76 0.67 -5.72
CA ALA A 16 -7.84 -0.15 -5.19
C ALA A 16 -8.65 0.63 -4.16
N ARG A 17 -9.97 0.42 -4.15
CA ARG A 17 -10.87 1.03 -3.17
C ARG A 17 -11.96 0.05 -2.76
N LYS A 18 -12.26 -0.02 -1.47
CA LYS A 18 -13.37 -0.80 -0.94
C LYS A 18 -14.12 -0.03 0.13
N THR A 19 -15.45 0.01 0.02
CA THR A 19 -16.33 0.54 1.06
C THR A 19 -16.84 -0.57 1.97
N PHE A 20 -17.07 -0.21 3.23
CA PHE A 20 -17.67 -1.08 4.24
C PHE A 20 -18.42 -0.25 5.28
N THR A 21 -19.36 -0.87 6.00
CA THR A 21 -20.19 -0.18 6.99
C THR A 21 -19.89 -0.71 8.38
N VAL A 22 -19.73 0.19 9.34
CA VAL A 22 -19.54 -0.11 10.76
C VAL A 22 -20.76 0.40 11.53
N THR A 23 -21.40 -0.47 12.32
CA THR A 23 -22.66 -0.14 13.02
C THR A 23 -22.50 0.09 14.51
N LYS A 24 -21.33 -0.23 15.06
CA LYS A 24 -21.03 -0.12 16.50
C LYS A 24 -19.78 0.70 16.69
N GLU A 25 -19.66 1.29 17.87
CA GLU A 25 -18.41 1.93 18.30
C GLU A 25 -17.27 0.92 18.33
N ILE A 26 -16.11 1.33 17.82
CA ILE A 26 -14.92 0.48 17.70
C ILE A 26 -13.90 0.91 18.75
N LYS A 27 -13.48 -0.04 19.58
CA LYS A 27 -12.41 0.18 20.56
C LYS A 27 -11.01 0.09 19.95
N LYS A 28 -10.84 -0.75 18.92
CA LYS A 28 -9.56 -0.98 18.23
C LYS A 28 -9.80 -1.50 16.82
N ALA A 29 -9.02 -1.02 15.85
CA ALA A 29 -9.00 -1.53 14.49
C ALA A 29 -7.57 -1.56 13.93
N GLU A 30 -7.23 -2.64 13.23
CA GLU A 30 -5.93 -2.80 12.56
C GLU A 30 -6.15 -3.19 11.10
N ALA A 31 -5.34 -2.64 10.19
CA ALA A 31 -5.26 -3.08 8.81
C ALA A 31 -3.92 -3.78 8.57
N LYS A 32 -3.96 -5.04 8.11
CA LYS A 32 -2.78 -5.80 7.71
C LYS A 32 -2.69 -5.78 6.19
N VAL A 33 -1.77 -5.00 5.65
CA VAL A 33 -1.71 -4.71 4.22
C VAL A 33 -0.46 -5.32 3.62
N CYS A 34 -0.66 -6.13 2.58
CA CYS A 34 0.38 -6.76 1.80
C CYS A 34 0.24 -6.29 0.35
N GLY A 35 1.33 -5.83 -0.26
CA GLY A 35 1.37 -5.36 -1.63
C GLY A 35 2.64 -5.85 -2.32
N LEU A 36 2.51 -6.26 -3.58
CA LEU A 36 3.65 -6.61 -4.42
C LEU A 36 4.15 -5.35 -5.12
N GLY A 37 5.29 -4.84 -4.63
CA GLY A 37 5.83 -3.54 -4.97
C GLY A 37 5.85 -2.62 -3.75
N GLN A 38 5.58 -1.34 -3.96
CA GLN A 38 5.42 -0.37 -2.85
C GLN A 38 3.99 0.13 -2.81
N PHE A 39 3.49 0.52 -1.63
CA PHE A 39 2.13 1.04 -1.54
C PHE A 39 1.97 2.15 -0.50
N ASN A 40 0.96 2.98 -0.73
CA ASN A 40 0.35 3.84 0.26
C ASN A 40 -1.02 3.28 0.65
N PHE A 41 -1.28 3.16 1.96
CA PHE A 41 -2.58 2.75 2.47
C PHE A 41 -3.35 3.94 3.02
N TYR A 42 -4.65 3.98 2.72
CA TYR A 42 -5.55 5.07 3.07
C TYR A 42 -6.79 4.54 3.77
N MET A 43 -7.22 5.26 4.80
CA MET A 43 -8.52 5.07 5.44
C MET A 43 -9.29 6.39 5.43
N ASN A 44 -10.52 6.36 4.90
CA ASN A 44 -11.41 7.52 4.80
C ASN A 44 -10.74 8.77 4.17
N GLY A 45 -9.93 8.55 3.13
CA GLY A 45 -9.24 9.61 2.39
C GLY A 45 -7.98 10.16 3.04
N ARG A 46 -7.58 9.64 4.22
CA ARG A 46 -6.35 10.02 4.93
C ARG A 46 -5.33 8.89 4.84
N ARG A 47 -4.04 9.23 4.68
CA ARG A 47 -2.95 8.25 4.72
C ARG A 47 -2.89 7.63 6.12
N ALA A 48 -2.76 6.31 6.18
CA ALA A 48 -2.79 5.55 7.44
C ALA A 48 -1.46 5.58 8.21
N SER A 49 -0.38 6.06 7.60
CA SER A 49 0.92 6.31 8.24
C SER A 49 1.69 7.42 7.51
N ASP A 50 2.83 7.81 8.07
CA ASP A 50 3.86 8.64 7.46
C ASP A 50 5.02 7.80 6.87
N HIS A 51 4.85 6.49 6.78
CA HIS A 51 5.86 5.59 6.24
C HIS A 51 6.08 5.87 4.76
N GLU A 52 7.31 5.68 4.30
CA GLU A 52 7.65 5.71 2.89
C GLU A 52 8.15 4.33 2.45
N LEU A 53 7.77 3.92 1.25
CA LEU A 53 8.26 2.70 0.59
C LEU A 53 7.90 1.39 1.32
N ASP A 54 6.77 1.35 2.04
CA ASP A 54 6.20 0.11 2.58
C ASP A 54 5.99 -0.94 1.46
N PRO A 55 6.19 -2.25 1.72
CA PRO A 55 6.46 -2.85 3.03
C PRO A 55 7.95 -3.04 3.37
N ALA A 56 8.79 -3.35 2.38
CA ALA A 56 10.25 -3.46 2.39
C ALA A 56 10.66 -4.13 1.07
N TRP A 57 11.95 -4.22 0.79
CA TRP A 57 12.47 -5.03 -0.31
C TRP A 57 12.94 -6.41 0.18
N THR A 58 12.34 -7.47 -0.37
CA THR A 58 12.69 -8.87 -0.12
C THR A 58 12.85 -9.65 -1.44
N ASP A 59 13.31 -10.91 -1.35
CA ASP A 59 13.13 -11.88 -2.44
C ASP A 59 11.64 -12.27 -2.48
N TYR A 60 10.87 -11.58 -3.33
CA TYR A 60 9.41 -11.75 -3.42
C TYR A 60 8.96 -13.15 -3.85
N ASN A 61 9.84 -13.99 -4.41
CA ASN A 61 9.53 -15.39 -4.70
C ASN A 61 9.59 -16.28 -3.44
N LYS A 62 10.20 -15.80 -2.35
CA LYS A 62 10.36 -16.53 -1.09
C LYS A 62 9.60 -15.89 0.07
N LEU A 63 9.55 -14.56 0.11
CA LEU A 63 8.99 -13.81 1.22
C LEU A 63 8.34 -12.52 0.71
N VAL A 64 7.07 -12.33 1.07
CA VAL A 64 6.37 -11.05 0.90
C VAL A 64 5.97 -10.56 2.28
N GLN A 65 6.42 -9.36 2.64
CA GLN A 65 6.09 -8.75 3.91
C GLN A 65 4.74 -8.02 3.85
N TYR A 66 4.14 -7.85 5.01
CA TYR A 66 2.95 -7.03 5.21
C TYR A 66 3.22 -6.03 6.33
N VAL A 67 2.50 -4.91 6.30
CA VAL A 67 2.57 -3.87 7.33
C VAL A 67 1.26 -3.85 8.11
N VAL A 68 1.35 -3.63 9.42
CA VAL A 68 0.19 -3.47 10.30
C VAL A 68 0.01 -2.00 10.60
N PHE A 69 -1.14 -1.44 10.24
CA PHE A 69 -1.53 -0.08 10.54
C PHE A 69 -2.56 -0.08 11.66
N ASP A 70 -2.34 0.74 12.69
CA ASP A 70 -3.42 1.10 13.61
C ASP A 70 -4.32 2.11 12.91
N VAL A 71 -5.57 1.70 12.66
CA VAL A 71 -6.57 2.54 11.99
C VAL A 71 -7.74 2.87 12.90
N THR A 72 -7.60 2.65 14.22
CA THR A 72 -8.66 2.85 15.20
C THR A 72 -9.30 4.22 15.08
N ASP A 73 -8.47 5.27 15.05
CA ASP A 73 -8.93 6.67 15.01
C ASP A 73 -9.38 7.14 13.62
N PHE A 74 -9.28 6.27 12.61
CA PHE A 74 -9.73 6.57 11.25
C PHE A 74 -11.14 6.06 10.99
N ILE A 75 -11.62 5.08 11.76
CA ILE A 75 -12.93 4.46 11.56
C ILE A 75 -14.04 5.32 12.16
N ILE A 76 -15.12 5.47 11.41
CA ILE A 76 -16.35 6.14 11.87
C ILE A 76 -17.51 5.15 11.95
N THR A 77 -18.51 5.43 12.79
CA THR A 77 -19.81 4.76 12.69
C THR A 77 -20.48 5.18 11.38
N GLY A 78 -20.97 4.21 10.62
CA GLY A 78 -21.51 4.40 9.28
C GLY A 78 -20.57 3.91 8.18
N GLN A 79 -20.60 4.57 7.03
CA GLN A 79 -19.88 4.15 5.84
C GLN A 79 -18.41 4.60 5.89
N ASN A 80 -17.51 3.65 5.70
CA ASN A 80 -16.07 3.84 5.64
C ASN A 80 -15.52 3.40 4.27
N ALA A 81 -14.31 3.83 3.94
CA ALA A 81 -13.60 3.41 2.75
C ALA A 81 -12.11 3.18 3.03
N ALA A 82 -11.63 2.01 2.65
CA ALA A 82 -10.21 1.72 2.54
C ALA A 82 -9.75 1.94 1.10
N GLY A 83 -8.56 2.48 0.93
CA GLY A 83 -7.92 2.71 -0.36
C GLY A 83 -6.46 2.28 -0.33
N ALA A 84 -5.95 1.84 -1.47
CA ALA A 84 -4.54 1.58 -1.67
C ALA A 84 -4.09 2.15 -3.01
N GLU A 85 -2.97 2.85 -3.00
CA GLU A 85 -2.20 3.20 -4.18
C GLU A 85 -0.99 2.27 -4.21
N VAL A 86 -0.87 1.46 -5.25
CA VAL A 86 0.15 0.44 -5.37
C VAL A 86 1.01 0.73 -6.58
N GLY A 87 2.30 0.72 -6.33
CA GLY A 87 3.33 0.90 -7.32
C GLY A 87 4.15 -0.34 -7.60
N ASN A 88 4.76 -0.38 -8.78
CA ASN A 88 5.62 -1.49 -9.21
C ASN A 88 6.72 -1.81 -8.21
N GLY A 89 7.38 -0.75 -7.75
CA GLY A 89 8.49 -0.87 -6.82
C GLY A 89 9.60 -1.82 -7.26
N TRP A 90 10.32 -2.35 -6.27
CA TRP A 90 11.32 -3.40 -6.47
C TRP A 90 10.76 -4.76 -6.90
N TYR A 91 9.43 -4.93 -7.02
CA TYR A 91 8.83 -6.18 -7.47
C TYR A 91 8.93 -6.38 -8.99
N ILE A 92 8.67 -5.33 -9.79
CA ILE A 92 8.66 -5.44 -11.26
C ILE A 92 10.00 -5.02 -11.92
N LYS A 93 10.89 -4.30 -11.22
CA LYS A 93 12.23 -3.84 -11.67
C LYS A 93 12.35 -3.58 -13.17
N THR A 94 12.14 -2.34 -13.61
CA THR A 94 12.22 -2.00 -15.05
C THR A 94 13.63 -1.69 -15.55
N ASP A 95 14.61 -1.44 -14.66
CA ASP A 95 15.99 -1.14 -15.06
C ASP A 95 17.00 -1.99 -14.26
N GLU A 96 17.95 -2.60 -14.97
CA GLU A 96 18.96 -3.53 -14.44
C GLU A 96 20.12 -2.84 -13.69
N HIS A 97 20.04 -1.53 -13.44
CA HIS A 97 21.13 -0.73 -12.87
C HIS A 97 20.82 -0.21 -11.46
N TYR A 98 20.77 -1.11 -10.48
CA TYR A 98 20.87 -0.72 -9.06
C TYR A 98 21.97 -1.53 -8.40
N THR A 99 23.22 -1.15 -8.65
CA THR A 99 24.36 -1.50 -7.79
C THR A 99 24.40 -0.50 -6.65
N PHE A 100 23.99 -0.92 -5.46
CA PHE A 100 24.46 -0.29 -4.23
C PHE A 100 25.75 -1.00 -3.85
N ALA A 101 26.89 -0.41 -4.20
CA ALA A 101 28.16 -0.78 -3.58
C ALA A 101 28.19 -0.11 -2.20
N PHE A 102 28.35 -0.93 -1.16
CA PHE A 102 28.75 -0.48 0.18
C PHE A 102 30.27 -0.41 0.27
#